data_AF-A0A965AIG8-F1
#
_entry.id   AF-A0A965AIG8-F1
#
_cell.length_a   1.000
_cell.length_b   1.000
_cell.length_c   1.000
_cell.angle_alpha   90.00
_cell.angle_beta   90.00
_cell.angle_gamma   90.00
#
_symmetry.space_group_name_H-M   'P 1'
#
loop_
_entity.id
_entity.type
_entity.pdbx_description
1 polymer ?
#
loop_
_entity_poly.entity_id
_entity_poly.type
_entity_poly.pdbx_seq_one_letter_code
_entity_poly.pdbx_strand_id
1 'polypeptide(L)'
;MLDREEYIEQAYLFRTLGERILDGVAMQEALVHLGHEILATTKLPLAIDYLISDLRLVGTMASAMGRMSHYFTPFQTFVVAEAEDEEGRFDLRTALTILEREAAYRAENATPQGLFFFRFECLSRNRLDYMHGLTATANDDIFNVDWKDWIKMVSRQVGLVDLADLVYVRSDELLRRQQRRHPADRTTDNAPATTESHMLFGEKEGRIAWANRGKDPLYLFAALQRQLGYPAVPRPKRPKPQTDSPTLLARRIDRLELRVKLLEEENKGGIDLNQFDPKNPQAE
;
A
#
# COMPACT_ATOMS: atom_id res chain seq x y z
N MET A 1 -10.62 -17.23 -6.22
CA MET A 1 -10.02 -17.04 -4.88
C MET A 1 -9.05 -18.18 -4.59
N LEU A 2 -7.91 -17.89 -3.95
CA LEU A 2 -6.89 -18.90 -3.63
C LEU A 2 -7.20 -19.64 -2.32
N ASP A 3 -6.53 -20.77 -2.12
CA ASP A 3 -6.57 -21.51 -0.87
C ASP A 3 -5.83 -20.77 0.26
N ARG A 4 -6.17 -21.09 1.51
CA ARG A 4 -5.58 -20.45 2.70
C ARG A 4 -4.06 -20.55 2.72
N GLU A 5 -3.50 -21.70 2.35
CA GLU A 5 -2.05 -21.94 2.35
C GLU A 5 -1.34 -21.00 1.37
N GLU A 6 -1.92 -20.74 0.20
CA GLU A 6 -1.37 -19.78 -0.76
C GLU A 6 -1.27 -18.37 -0.18
N TYR A 7 -2.28 -17.93 0.59
CA TYR A 7 -2.24 -16.62 1.23
C TYR A 7 -1.24 -16.54 2.38
N ILE A 8 -1.00 -17.64 3.11
CA ILE A 8 0.05 -17.71 4.14
C ILE A 8 1.42 -17.56 3.49
N GLU A 9 1.67 -18.29 2.41
CA GLU A 9 2.95 -18.23 1.69
C GLU A 9 3.13 -16.89 0.96
N GLN A 10 2.06 -16.27 0.42
CA GLN A 10 2.12 -14.90 -0.09
C GLN A 10 2.51 -13.90 1.00
N ALA A 11 1.93 -14.00 2.20
CA ALA A 11 2.29 -13.12 3.30
C ALA A 11 3.77 -13.30 3.70
N TYR A 12 4.26 -14.55 3.74
CA TYR A 12 5.67 -14.86 3.96
C TYR A 12 6.56 -14.23 2.88
N LEU A 13 6.23 -14.42 1.61
CA LEU A 13 6.94 -13.84 0.47
C LEU A 13 7.11 -12.32 0.62
N PHE A 14 6.00 -11.59 0.79
CA PHE A 14 6.04 -10.13 0.82
C PHE A 14 6.82 -9.60 2.03
N ARG A 15 6.70 -10.24 3.19
CA ARG A 15 7.47 -9.90 4.39
C ARG A 15 8.97 -10.06 4.14
N THR A 16 9.38 -11.28 3.77
CA THR A 16 10.80 -11.65 3.68
C THR A 16 11.47 -10.94 2.50
N LEU A 17 10.74 -10.70 1.40
CA LEU A 17 11.23 -9.88 0.29
C LEU A 17 11.49 -8.43 0.75
N GLY A 18 10.58 -7.86 1.54
CA GLY A 18 10.75 -6.53 2.12
C GLY A 18 11.94 -6.44 3.06
N GLU A 19 12.19 -7.47 3.86
CA GLU A 19 13.36 -7.57 4.75
C GLU A 19 14.67 -7.63 3.95
N ARG A 20 14.74 -8.49 2.93
CA ARG A 20 15.95 -8.64 2.09
C ARG A 20 16.32 -7.39 1.31
N ILE A 21 15.32 -6.69 0.77
CA ILE A 21 15.55 -5.42 0.08
C ILE A 21 16.11 -4.37 1.05
N LEU A 22 15.70 -4.40 2.33
CA LEU A 22 16.28 -3.51 3.35
C LEU A 22 17.73 -3.84 3.68
N ASP A 23 18.08 -5.12 3.63
CA ASP A 23 19.45 -5.59 3.81
C ASP A 23 20.33 -5.38 2.57
N GLY A 24 19.78 -4.77 1.51
CA GLY A 24 20.50 -4.43 0.28
C GLY A 24 20.63 -5.60 -0.71
N VAL A 25 19.89 -6.70 -0.50
CA VAL A 25 19.85 -7.82 -1.43
C VAL A 25 19.06 -7.42 -2.68
N ALA A 26 19.59 -7.76 -3.85
CA ALA A 26 18.89 -7.52 -5.11
C ALA A 26 17.56 -8.30 -5.17
N MET A 27 16.50 -7.70 -5.71
CA MET A 27 15.18 -8.32 -5.77
C MET A 27 15.20 -9.70 -6.45
N GLN A 28 15.97 -9.86 -7.54
CA GLN A 28 16.07 -11.13 -8.25
C GLN A 28 16.69 -12.22 -7.36
N GLU A 29 17.77 -11.89 -6.65
CA GLU A 29 18.46 -12.81 -5.74
C GLU A 29 17.57 -13.18 -4.56
N ALA A 30 16.89 -12.18 -3.97
CA ALA A 30 15.94 -12.39 -2.89
C ALA A 30 14.82 -13.35 -3.27
N LEU A 31 14.25 -13.22 -4.47
CA LEU A 31 13.21 -14.10 -5.00
C LEU A 31 13.70 -15.53 -5.24
N VAL A 32 14.90 -15.72 -5.80
CA VAL A 32 15.50 -17.05 -6.01
C VAL A 32 15.62 -17.82 -4.69
N HIS A 33 16.17 -17.18 -3.67
CA HIS A 33 16.31 -17.79 -2.35
C HIS A 33 14.94 -18.07 -1.71
N LEU A 34 13.96 -17.18 -1.88
CA LEU A 34 12.60 -17.38 -1.37
C LEU A 34 11.91 -18.59 -1.99
N GLY A 35 12.13 -18.85 -3.27
CA GLY A 35 11.60 -20.03 -3.96
C GLY A 35 12.00 -21.36 -3.30
N HIS A 36 13.15 -21.41 -2.60
CA HIS A 36 13.60 -22.60 -1.89
C HIS A 36 13.07 -22.72 -0.46
N GLU A 37 12.53 -21.66 0.11
CA GLU A 37 12.03 -21.61 1.50
C GLU A 37 10.52 -21.84 1.60
N ILE A 38 9.81 -21.48 0.53
CA ILE A 38 8.35 -21.55 0.45
C ILE A 38 7.86 -22.99 0.40
N LEU A 39 6.66 -23.21 0.93
CA LEU A 39 6.02 -24.51 0.92
C LEU A 39 5.81 -25.03 -0.52
N ALA A 40 6.50 -26.12 -0.85
CA ALA A 40 6.52 -26.69 -2.20
C ALA A 40 5.17 -27.24 -2.70
N THR A 41 4.18 -27.44 -1.82
CA THR A 41 2.83 -27.89 -2.22
C THR A 41 1.94 -26.76 -2.75
N THR A 42 2.34 -25.51 -2.55
CA THR A 42 1.64 -24.34 -3.12
C THR A 42 2.08 -24.08 -4.56
N LYS A 43 1.33 -23.24 -5.26
CA LYS A 43 1.69 -22.75 -6.61
C LYS A 43 2.68 -21.59 -6.56
N LEU A 44 3.01 -21.09 -5.37
CA LEU A 44 3.86 -19.93 -5.21
C LEU A 44 5.28 -20.10 -5.82
N PRO A 45 5.96 -21.26 -5.69
CA PRO A 45 7.27 -21.45 -6.33
C PRO A 45 7.22 -21.23 -7.84
N LEU A 46 6.17 -21.74 -8.51
CA LEU A 46 5.98 -21.54 -9.95
C LEU A 46 5.74 -20.06 -10.31
N ALA A 47 4.98 -19.35 -9.47
CA ALA A 47 4.77 -17.92 -9.64
C ALA A 47 6.08 -17.14 -9.46
N ILE A 48 6.93 -17.53 -8.50
CA ILE A 48 8.25 -16.91 -8.28
C ILE A 48 9.19 -17.13 -9.46
N ASP A 49 9.24 -18.35 -10.02
CA ASP A 49 10.04 -18.63 -11.21
C ASP A 49 9.63 -17.73 -12.39
N TYR A 50 8.32 -17.51 -12.54
CA TYR A 50 7.77 -16.59 -13.53
C TYR A 50 8.15 -15.13 -13.24
N LEU A 51 8.00 -14.67 -11.97
CA LEU A 51 8.42 -13.33 -11.55
C LEU A 51 9.89 -13.08 -11.87
N ILE A 52 10.78 -14.02 -11.53
CA ILE A 52 12.22 -13.91 -11.79
C ILE A 52 12.50 -13.81 -13.30
N SER A 53 11.80 -14.63 -14.10
CA SER A 53 11.98 -14.65 -15.55
C SER A 53 11.57 -13.34 -16.21
N ASP A 54 10.40 -12.78 -15.85
CA ASP A 54 9.93 -11.51 -16.40
C ASP A 54 10.74 -10.33 -15.85
N LEU A 55 11.12 -10.34 -14.58
CA LEU A 55 11.95 -9.31 -13.95
C LEU A 55 13.33 -9.19 -14.61
N ARG A 56 13.90 -10.30 -15.12
CA ARG A 56 15.15 -10.28 -15.91
C ARG A 56 14.98 -9.64 -17.29
N LEU A 57 13.78 -9.64 -17.85
CA LEU A 57 13.49 -9.13 -19.19
C LEU A 57 13.00 -7.67 -19.16
N VAL A 58 12.10 -7.35 -18.23
CA VAL A 58 11.37 -6.07 -18.18
C VAL A 58 11.92 -5.15 -17.07
N GLY A 59 12.52 -5.70 -16.02
CA GLY A 59 13.04 -4.94 -14.89
C GLY A 59 12.00 -4.50 -13.85
N THR A 60 10.73 -4.85 -14.04
CA THR A 60 9.63 -4.57 -13.10
C THR A 60 8.87 -5.84 -12.73
N MET A 61 8.36 -5.91 -11.51
CA MET A 61 7.59 -7.03 -10.97
C MET A 61 6.10 -6.90 -11.31
N ALA A 62 5.58 -5.68 -11.42
CA ALA A 62 4.15 -5.45 -11.70
C ALA A 62 3.69 -6.06 -13.02
N SER A 63 4.53 -6.03 -14.07
CA SER A 63 4.24 -6.66 -15.37
C SER A 63 3.91 -8.15 -15.20
N ALA A 64 4.80 -8.87 -14.51
CA ALA A 64 4.68 -10.29 -14.25
C ALA A 64 3.43 -10.62 -13.42
N MET A 65 3.20 -9.86 -12.34
CA MET A 65 2.03 -10.00 -11.48
C MET A 65 0.72 -9.79 -12.25
N GLY A 66 0.68 -8.81 -13.16
CA GLY A 66 -0.48 -8.55 -14.01
C GLY A 66 -0.83 -9.71 -14.94
N ARG A 67 0.17 -10.45 -15.43
CA ARG A 67 -0.04 -11.66 -16.25
C ARG A 67 -0.54 -12.85 -15.44
N MET A 68 -0.31 -12.84 -14.13
CA MET A 68 -0.74 -13.87 -13.18
C MET A 68 -1.93 -13.42 -12.34
N SER A 69 -2.95 -12.82 -12.97
CA SER A 69 -4.16 -12.30 -12.29
C SER A 69 -4.98 -13.36 -11.53
N HIS A 70 -4.78 -14.63 -11.85
CA HIS A 70 -5.37 -15.77 -11.13
C HIS A 70 -4.65 -16.07 -9.81
N TYR A 71 -3.44 -15.54 -9.60
CA TYR A 71 -2.61 -15.72 -8.42
C TYR A 71 -2.45 -14.42 -7.62
N PHE A 72 -2.07 -13.33 -8.28
CA PHE A 72 -2.03 -12.00 -7.69
C PHE A 72 -3.28 -11.22 -8.05
N THR A 73 -3.92 -10.61 -7.06
CA THR A 73 -5.11 -9.81 -7.29
C THR A 73 -4.76 -8.53 -8.06
N PRO A 74 -5.69 -7.96 -8.85
CA PRO A 74 -5.43 -6.72 -9.57
C PRO A 74 -4.98 -5.56 -8.65
N PHE A 75 -5.48 -5.52 -7.41
CA PHE A 75 -5.04 -4.53 -6.43
C PHE A 75 -3.59 -4.75 -5.97
N GLN A 76 -3.17 -6.00 -5.75
CA GLN A 76 -1.77 -6.29 -5.42
C GLN A 76 -0.84 -5.84 -6.55
N THR A 77 -1.21 -6.13 -7.81
CA THR A 77 -0.47 -5.66 -8.99
C THR A 77 -0.43 -4.13 -9.07
N PHE A 78 -1.55 -3.46 -8.83
CA PHE A 78 -1.63 -1.99 -8.80
C PHE A 78 -0.69 -1.39 -7.75
N VAL A 79 -0.69 -1.92 -6.52
CA VAL A 79 0.17 -1.44 -5.44
C VAL A 79 1.66 -1.59 -5.80
N VAL A 80 2.05 -2.68 -6.45
CA VAL A 80 3.44 -2.85 -6.91
C VAL A 80 3.77 -1.89 -8.04
N ALA A 81 2.88 -1.71 -9.01
CA ALA A 81 3.08 -0.79 -10.14
C ALA A 81 3.32 0.65 -9.67
N GLU A 82 2.48 1.14 -8.73
CA GLU A 82 2.63 2.49 -8.16
C GLU A 82 3.92 2.66 -7.35
N ALA A 83 4.50 1.57 -6.84
CA ALA A 83 5.72 1.60 -6.06
C ALA A 83 6.99 1.43 -6.90
N GLU A 84 6.84 0.92 -8.12
CA GLU A 84 7.89 0.81 -9.13
C GLU A 84 7.95 2.07 -10.02
N ASP A 85 6.97 2.97 -9.92
CA ASP A 85 7.00 4.27 -10.58
C ASP A 85 8.08 5.18 -9.96
N GLU A 86 9.10 5.52 -10.75
CA GLU A 86 10.24 6.34 -10.35
C GLU A 86 9.84 7.78 -9.98
N GLU A 87 8.73 8.29 -10.50
CA GLU A 87 8.22 9.63 -10.17
C GLU A 87 7.42 9.65 -8.86
N GLY A 88 7.03 8.46 -8.37
CA GLY A 88 6.19 8.27 -7.21
C GLY A 88 6.87 8.58 -5.88
N ARG A 89 6.08 9.02 -4.88
CA ARG A 89 6.52 9.12 -3.47
C ARG A 89 6.22 7.85 -2.67
N PHE A 90 5.62 6.86 -3.32
CA PHE A 90 5.21 5.61 -2.71
C PHE A 90 6.33 4.59 -2.89
N ASP A 91 6.88 4.09 -1.79
CA ASP A 91 8.05 3.21 -1.84
C ASP A 91 7.64 1.72 -1.86
N LEU A 92 8.47 0.91 -2.52
CA LEU A 92 8.31 -0.54 -2.58
C LEU A 92 8.23 -1.20 -1.20
N ARG A 93 8.91 -0.63 -0.20
CA ARG A 93 8.85 -1.11 1.18
C ARG A 93 7.43 -1.03 1.75
N THR A 94 6.77 0.12 1.61
CA THR A 94 5.40 0.30 2.08
C THR A 94 4.45 -0.57 1.27
N ALA A 95 4.67 -0.68 -0.05
CA ALA A 95 3.93 -1.60 -0.91
C ALA A 95 3.98 -3.04 -0.38
N LEU A 96 5.17 -3.62 -0.19
CA LEU A 96 5.34 -4.99 0.32
C LEU A 96 4.68 -5.18 1.69
N THR A 97 4.72 -4.17 2.57
CA THR A 97 4.01 -4.21 3.86
C THR A 97 2.49 -4.20 3.70
N ILE A 98 1.95 -3.48 2.71
CA ILE A 98 0.51 -3.51 2.40
C ILE A 98 0.12 -4.91 1.90
N LEU A 99 0.90 -5.48 0.98
CA LEU A 99 0.63 -6.79 0.38
C LEU A 99 0.70 -7.92 1.41
N GLU A 100 1.69 -7.87 2.30
CA GLU A 100 1.83 -8.78 3.44
C GLU A 100 0.57 -8.79 4.31
N ARG A 101 0.13 -7.61 4.75
CA ARG A 101 -1.06 -7.47 5.60
C ARG A 101 -2.33 -7.90 4.90
N GLU A 102 -2.45 -7.61 3.60
CA GLU A 102 -3.59 -8.06 2.83
C GLU A 102 -3.66 -9.59 2.73
N ALA A 103 -2.54 -10.23 2.39
CA ALA A 103 -2.44 -11.68 2.29
C ALA A 103 -2.72 -12.35 3.65
N ALA A 104 -2.15 -11.82 4.73
CA ALA A 104 -2.42 -12.30 6.09
C ALA A 104 -3.91 -12.19 6.44
N TYR A 105 -4.56 -11.06 6.13
CA TYR A 105 -6.00 -10.90 6.39
C TYR A 105 -6.85 -11.87 5.58
N ARG A 106 -6.47 -12.16 4.33
CA ARG A 106 -7.15 -13.16 3.49
C ARG A 106 -7.02 -14.57 4.06
N ALA A 107 -5.86 -14.91 4.62
CA ALA A 107 -5.64 -16.19 5.30
C ALA A 107 -6.48 -16.35 6.58
N GLU A 108 -6.95 -15.25 7.17
CA GLU A 108 -7.76 -15.18 8.39
C GLU A 108 -9.27 -14.95 8.13
N ASN A 109 -9.77 -15.35 6.96
CA ASN A 109 -11.17 -15.18 6.53
C ASN A 109 -11.60 -13.71 6.38
N ALA A 110 -10.90 -12.99 5.50
CA ALA A 110 -11.24 -11.62 5.14
C ALA A 110 -12.72 -11.45 4.73
N THR A 111 -13.34 -10.37 5.22
CA THR A 111 -14.67 -9.93 4.78
C THR A 111 -14.57 -8.92 3.63
N PRO A 112 -15.56 -8.86 2.71
CA PRO A 112 -15.61 -7.82 1.67
C PRO A 112 -15.54 -6.40 2.25
N GLN A 113 -16.27 -6.14 3.34
CA GLN A 113 -16.29 -4.86 4.03
C GLN A 113 -14.88 -4.49 4.54
N GLY A 114 -14.26 -5.39 5.29
CA GLY A 114 -12.94 -5.14 5.87
C GLY A 114 -11.86 -4.96 4.80
N LEU A 115 -11.91 -5.78 3.74
CA LEU A 115 -10.94 -5.67 2.65
C LEU A 115 -11.12 -4.38 1.85
N PHE A 116 -12.36 -3.97 1.57
CA PHE A 116 -12.64 -2.69 0.90
C PHE A 116 -12.06 -1.53 1.72
N PHE A 117 -12.34 -1.46 3.02
CA PHE A 117 -11.84 -0.36 3.86
C PHE A 117 -10.33 -0.39 4.02
N PHE A 118 -9.72 -1.57 4.15
CA PHE A 118 -8.27 -1.71 4.18
C PHE A 118 -7.63 -1.13 2.90
N ARG A 119 -8.12 -1.53 1.73
CA ARG A 119 -7.59 -1.07 0.44
C ARG A 119 -7.86 0.42 0.22
N PHE A 120 -9.07 0.91 0.53
CA PHE A 120 -9.40 2.33 0.43
C PHE A 120 -8.49 3.18 1.34
N GLU A 121 -8.27 2.73 2.58
CA GLU A 121 -7.38 3.42 3.52
C GLU A 121 -5.92 3.38 3.04
N CYS A 122 -5.47 2.29 2.40
CA CYS A 122 -4.18 2.21 1.73
C CYS A 122 -4.02 3.29 0.65
N LEU A 123 -5.01 3.45 -0.22
CA LEU A 123 -5.00 4.49 -1.25
C LEU A 123 -4.91 5.89 -0.62
N SER A 124 -5.73 6.13 0.40
CA SER A 124 -5.83 7.43 1.07
C SER A 124 -4.54 7.82 1.82
N ARG A 125 -3.95 6.89 2.57
CA ARG A 125 -2.75 7.19 3.38
C ARG A 125 -1.49 7.33 2.56
N ASN A 126 -1.43 6.68 1.41
CA ASN A 126 -0.26 6.69 0.53
C ASN A 126 -0.43 7.64 -0.67
N ARG A 127 -1.57 8.34 -0.76
CA ARG A 127 -1.90 9.30 -1.84
C ARG A 127 -1.85 8.66 -3.23
N LEU A 128 -2.33 7.42 -3.32
CA LEU A 128 -2.42 6.69 -4.59
C LEU A 128 -3.67 7.12 -5.36
N ASP A 129 -3.67 6.87 -6.66
CA ASP A 129 -4.81 7.20 -7.52
C ASP A 129 -6.06 6.41 -7.12
N TYR A 130 -7.12 7.12 -6.73
CA TYR A 130 -8.37 6.50 -6.28
C TYR A 130 -9.11 5.79 -7.41
N MET A 131 -9.11 6.35 -8.62
CA MET A 131 -9.87 5.79 -9.73
C MET A 131 -9.31 4.43 -10.15
N HIS A 132 -8.00 4.37 -10.37
CA HIS A 132 -7.28 3.15 -10.74
C HIS A 132 -7.26 2.15 -9.58
N GLY A 133 -6.94 2.62 -8.37
CA GLY A 133 -6.87 1.76 -7.18
C GLY A 133 -8.21 1.12 -6.79
N LEU A 134 -9.32 1.87 -6.88
CA LEU A 134 -10.65 1.32 -6.61
C LEU A 134 -11.17 0.46 -7.76
N THR A 135 -10.81 0.76 -9.00
CA THR A 135 -11.11 -0.13 -10.14
C THR A 135 -10.39 -1.47 -9.99
N ALA A 136 -9.11 -1.46 -9.62
CA ALA A 136 -8.35 -2.66 -9.29
C ALA A 136 -8.95 -3.42 -8.10
N THR A 137 -9.42 -2.69 -7.07
CA THR A 137 -10.14 -3.27 -5.93
C THR A 137 -11.42 -3.97 -6.36
N ALA A 138 -12.25 -3.35 -7.21
CA ALA A 138 -13.51 -3.90 -7.69
C ALA A 138 -13.32 -5.18 -8.54
N ASN A 139 -12.16 -5.36 -9.17
CA ASN A 139 -11.89 -6.52 -10.02
C ASN A 139 -11.51 -7.79 -9.24
N ASP A 140 -11.59 -7.76 -7.90
CA ASP A 140 -11.36 -8.93 -7.06
C ASP A 140 -12.55 -9.91 -7.06
N ASP A 141 -12.27 -11.19 -6.82
CA ASP A 141 -13.28 -12.25 -6.73
C ASP A 141 -14.11 -12.18 -5.45
N ILE A 142 -13.56 -11.61 -4.37
CA ILE A 142 -14.26 -11.50 -3.08
C ILE A 142 -15.48 -10.56 -3.15
N PHE A 143 -15.51 -9.66 -4.14
CA PHE A 143 -16.60 -8.72 -4.35
C PHE A 143 -17.62 -9.30 -5.33
N ASN A 144 -18.88 -9.41 -4.89
CA ASN A 144 -20.00 -9.76 -5.76
C ASN A 144 -20.38 -8.57 -6.68
N VAL A 145 -21.33 -8.77 -7.58
CA VAL A 145 -21.73 -7.76 -8.57
C VAL A 145 -22.14 -6.43 -7.91
N ASP A 146 -22.96 -6.46 -6.86
CA ASP A 146 -23.38 -5.25 -6.14
C ASP A 146 -22.22 -4.48 -5.52
N TRP A 147 -21.22 -5.19 -4.97
CA TRP A 147 -19.99 -4.60 -4.50
C TRP A 147 -19.19 -3.97 -5.64
N LYS A 148 -19.01 -4.67 -6.76
CA LYS A 148 -18.24 -4.15 -7.91
C LYS A 148 -18.85 -2.86 -8.45
N ASP A 149 -20.17 -2.82 -8.59
CA ASP A 149 -20.87 -1.64 -9.10
C ASP A 149 -20.83 -0.48 -8.11
N TRP A 150 -20.97 -0.78 -6.82
CA TRP A 150 -20.83 0.24 -5.78
C TRP A 150 -19.41 0.81 -5.71
N ILE A 151 -18.36 -0.02 -5.76
CA ILE A 151 -16.97 0.46 -5.74
C ILE A 151 -16.67 1.34 -6.97
N LYS A 152 -17.16 0.96 -8.16
CA LYS A 152 -17.03 1.78 -9.38
C LYS A 152 -17.78 3.11 -9.29
N MET A 153 -18.90 3.14 -8.57
CA MET A 153 -19.61 4.38 -8.30
C MET A 153 -18.83 5.25 -7.31
N VAL A 154 -18.33 4.65 -6.21
CA VAL A 154 -17.50 5.33 -5.21
C VAL A 154 -16.26 5.94 -5.85
N SER A 155 -15.58 5.23 -6.75
CA SER A 155 -14.34 5.70 -7.39
C SER A 155 -14.50 7.01 -8.16
N ARG A 156 -15.71 7.28 -8.69
CA ARG A 156 -16.06 8.54 -9.38
C ARG A 156 -16.50 9.65 -8.44
N GLN A 157 -16.86 9.30 -7.20
CA GLN A 157 -17.40 10.23 -6.21
C GLN A 157 -16.40 10.58 -5.10
N VAL A 158 -15.23 9.94 -5.06
CA VAL A 158 -14.19 10.27 -4.08
C VAL A 158 -13.83 11.75 -4.17
N GLY A 159 -13.88 12.44 -3.02
CA GLY A 159 -13.62 13.88 -2.92
C GLY A 159 -14.83 14.78 -3.16
N LEU A 160 -15.90 14.27 -3.79
CA LEU A 160 -17.16 15.00 -4.00
C LEU A 160 -18.19 14.69 -2.92
N VAL A 161 -18.23 13.44 -2.45
CA VAL A 161 -19.16 12.97 -1.43
C VAL A 161 -18.38 12.36 -0.27
N ASP A 162 -18.84 12.61 0.96
CA ASP A 162 -18.26 11.98 2.15
C ASP A 162 -18.46 10.46 2.09
N LEU A 163 -17.37 9.71 2.29
CA LEU A 163 -17.40 8.24 2.34
C LEU A 163 -18.37 7.75 3.44
N ALA A 164 -18.46 8.47 4.56
CA ALA A 164 -19.40 8.14 5.63
C ALA A 164 -20.87 8.20 5.14
N ASP A 165 -21.19 9.12 4.23
CA ASP A 165 -22.52 9.20 3.66
C ASP A 165 -22.80 8.03 2.70
N LEU A 166 -21.83 7.68 1.85
CA LEU A 166 -21.94 6.57 0.90
C LEU A 166 -22.12 5.22 1.61
N VAL A 167 -21.38 5.01 2.70
CA VAL A 167 -21.48 3.78 3.52
C VAL A 167 -22.84 3.73 4.23
N TYR A 168 -23.28 4.84 4.83
CA TYR A 168 -24.56 4.87 5.53
C TYR A 168 -25.75 4.58 4.61
N VAL A 169 -25.76 5.14 3.40
CA VAL A 169 -26.87 4.94 2.44
C VAL A 169 -27.00 3.46 2.02
N ARG A 170 -25.92 2.70 2.07
CA ARG A 170 -25.88 1.27 1.72
C ARG A 170 -25.83 0.36 2.94
N SER A 171 -26.34 0.84 4.08
CA SER A 171 -26.34 0.11 5.36
C SER A 171 -27.73 -0.17 5.92
N ASP A 172 -27.85 -1.26 6.69
CA ASP A 172 -29.09 -1.65 7.40
C ASP A 172 -29.63 -0.55 8.32
N GLU A 173 -28.74 0.31 8.84
CA GLU A 173 -29.10 1.40 9.75
C GLU A 173 -30.04 2.44 9.09
N LEU A 174 -29.96 2.61 7.76
CA LEU A 174 -30.87 3.50 7.05
C LEU A 174 -32.32 3.02 7.14
N LEU A 175 -32.57 1.74 6.83
CA LEU A 175 -33.90 1.13 6.90
C LEU A 175 -34.44 1.16 8.33
N ARG A 176 -33.61 0.78 9.31
CA ARG A 176 -33.98 0.78 10.72
C ARG A 176 -34.47 2.16 11.18
N ARG A 177 -33.83 3.24 10.72
CA ARG A 177 -34.24 4.62 11.07
C ARG A 177 -35.48 5.07 10.35
N GLN A 178 -35.67 4.69 9.09
CA GLN A 178 -36.90 4.96 8.35
C GLN A 178 -38.10 4.28 9.03
N GLN A 179 -37.96 3.01 9.41
CA GLN A 179 -38.99 2.24 10.13
C GLN A 179 -39.35 2.85 11.49
N ARG A 180 -38.38 3.44 12.21
CA ARG A 180 -38.63 4.15 13.47
C ARG A 180 -39.38 5.47 13.30
N ARG A 181 -39.20 6.16 12.18
CA ARG A 181 -39.86 7.46 11.92
C ARG A 181 -41.30 7.30 11.44
N HIS A 182 -41.62 6.20 10.74
CA HIS A 182 -42.97 5.93 10.23
C HIS A 182 -43.50 4.56 10.70
N PRO A 183 -43.85 4.41 12.00
CA PRO A 183 -44.34 3.14 12.54
C PRO A 183 -45.75 2.75 12.06
N ALA A 184 -46.48 3.67 11.41
CA ALA A 184 -47.88 3.50 11.02
C ALA A 184 -48.10 2.87 9.62
N ASP A 185 -47.06 2.75 8.80
CA ASP A 185 -47.15 2.25 7.43
C ASP A 185 -46.79 0.75 7.33
N ARG A 186 -47.32 -0.04 8.27
CA ARG A 186 -47.06 -1.48 8.40
C ARG A 186 -47.94 -2.36 7.51
N THR A 187 -48.84 -1.76 6.74
CA THR A 187 -49.90 -2.49 5.99
C THR A 187 -49.71 -2.49 4.48
N THR A 188 -48.64 -1.92 3.95
CA THR A 188 -48.28 -2.11 2.55
C THR A 188 -47.08 -3.05 2.45
N ASP A 189 -47.33 -4.25 1.93
CA ASP A 189 -46.37 -5.18 1.29
C ASP A 189 -45.70 -4.53 0.05
N ASN A 190 -45.34 -3.24 0.15
CA ASN A 190 -44.57 -2.49 -0.83
C ASN A 190 -43.28 -1.99 -0.18
N ALA A 191 -42.62 -2.82 0.63
CA ALA A 191 -41.16 -2.72 0.68
C ALA A 191 -40.71 -3.06 -0.75
N PRO A 192 -40.00 -2.19 -1.48
CA PRO A 192 -39.40 -2.61 -2.72
C PRO A 192 -38.45 -3.74 -2.34
N ALA A 193 -38.81 -4.99 -2.66
CA ALA A 193 -37.97 -6.18 -2.50
C ALA A 193 -36.61 -6.02 -3.20
N THR A 194 -36.44 -4.97 -3.99
CA THR A 194 -35.19 -4.49 -4.58
C THR A 194 -34.24 -3.79 -3.60
N THR A 195 -34.65 -3.39 -2.39
CA THR A 195 -33.79 -2.62 -1.45
C THR A 195 -32.87 -3.51 -0.62
N GLU A 196 -33.32 -4.69 -0.21
CA GLU A 196 -32.52 -5.64 0.59
C GLU A 196 -31.34 -6.22 -0.22
N SER A 197 -31.53 -6.43 -1.53
CA SER A 197 -30.47 -6.92 -2.44
C SER A 197 -29.32 -5.94 -2.67
N HIS A 198 -29.36 -4.74 -2.11
CA HIS A 198 -28.35 -3.70 -2.32
C HIS A 198 -27.59 -3.28 -1.05
N MET A 199 -27.84 -3.93 0.09
CA MET A 199 -27.22 -3.59 1.36
C MET A 199 -25.85 -4.24 1.46
N LEU A 200 -24.81 -3.41 1.51
CA LEU A 200 -23.41 -3.86 1.54
C LEU A 200 -22.82 -3.82 2.96
N PHE A 201 -23.44 -3.05 3.84
CA PHE A 201 -22.97 -2.77 5.18
C PHE A 201 -24.02 -3.13 6.22
N GLY A 202 -23.59 -3.73 7.33
CA GLY A 202 -24.49 -4.07 8.41
C GLY A 202 -24.84 -2.87 9.30
N GLU A 203 -25.57 -3.16 10.38
CA GLU A 203 -26.02 -2.14 11.33
C GLU A 203 -24.86 -1.43 12.03
N LYS A 204 -23.77 -2.15 12.36
CA LYS A 204 -22.62 -1.57 13.09
C LYS A 204 -21.87 -0.57 12.23
N GLU A 205 -21.58 -0.95 10.99
CA GLU A 205 -20.91 -0.12 9.99
C GLU A 205 -21.76 1.12 9.68
N GLY A 206 -23.08 0.94 9.53
CA GLY A 206 -24.03 2.04 9.33
C GLY A 206 -24.08 3.03 10.51
N ARG A 207 -24.11 2.53 11.75
CA ARG A 207 -24.05 3.38 12.95
C ARG A 207 -22.75 4.16 13.06
N ILE A 208 -21.62 3.52 12.75
CA ILE A 208 -20.31 4.17 12.71
C ILE A 208 -20.28 5.25 11.62
N ALA A 209 -20.76 4.93 10.43
CA ALA A 209 -20.82 5.85 9.30
C ALA A 209 -21.66 7.09 9.66
N TRP A 210 -22.87 6.89 10.19
CA TRP A 210 -23.71 7.99 10.67
C TRP A 210 -23.01 8.91 11.68
N ALA A 211 -22.28 8.32 12.64
CA ALA A 211 -21.61 9.08 13.69
C ALA A 211 -20.40 9.88 13.19
N ASN A 212 -19.85 9.55 12.02
CA ASN A 212 -18.63 10.16 11.46
C ASN A 212 -18.88 11.07 10.25
N ARG A 213 -20.14 11.35 9.90
CA ARG A 213 -20.49 12.28 8.82
C ARG A 213 -19.95 13.68 9.06
N GLY A 214 -19.31 14.25 8.04
CA GLY A 214 -18.72 15.60 8.08
C GLY A 214 -17.53 15.74 9.04
N LYS A 215 -17.00 14.63 9.58
CA LYS A 215 -15.80 14.62 10.42
C LYS A 215 -14.58 14.22 9.58
N ASP A 216 -13.40 14.30 10.19
CA ASP A 216 -12.19 13.77 9.58
C ASP A 216 -12.36 12.26 9.26
N PRO A 217 -12.19 11.83 7.99
CA PRO A 217 -12.31 10.42 7.58
C PRO A 217 -11.42 9.47 8.39
N LEU A 218 -10.33 9.94 8.99
CA LEU A 218 -9.48 9.12 9.86
C LEU A 218 -10.24 8.54 11.06
N TYR A 219 -11.24 9.25 11.59
CA TYR A 219 -12.08 8.73 12.67
C TYR A 219 -12.99 7.60 12.20
N LEU A 220 -13.50 7.69 10.96
CA LEU A 220 -14.28 6.63 10.32
C LEU A 220 -13.44 5.35 10.18
N PHE A 221 -12.25 5.46 9.59
CA PHE A 221 -11.34 4.32 9.42
C PHE A 221 -10.96 3.69 10.77
N ALA A 222 -10.54 4.50 11.75
CA ALA A 222 -10.18 3.99 13.07
C ALA A 222 -11.35 3.26 13.77
N ALA A 223 -12.59 3.71 13.57
CA ALA A 223 -13.77 3.05 14.13
C ALA A 223 -14.09 1.73 13.42
N LEU A 224 -14.06 1.73 12.09
CA LEU A 224 -14.32 0.54 11.27
C LEU A 224 -13.23 -0.51 11.46
N GLN A 225 -11.96 -0.13 11.51
CA GLN A 225 -10.84 -1.03 11.75
C GLN A 225 -11.05 -1.84 13.04
N ARG A 226 -11.47 -1.20 14.13
CA ARG A 226 -11.73 -1.88 15.41
C ARG A 226 -12.90 -2.86 15.37
N GLN A 227 -13.91 -2.62 14.54
CA GLN A 227 -15.11 -3.47 14.47
C GLN A 227 -15.02 -4.56 13.40
N LEU A 228 -14.42 -4.25 12.26
CA LEU A 228 -14.24 -5.16 11.13
C LEU A 228 -12.95 -6.00 11.25
N GLY A 229 -12.00 -5.58 12.09
CA GLY A 229 -10.78 -6.33 12.35
C GLY A 229 -9.78 -6.33 11.19
N TYR A 230 -9.94 -5.45 10.20
CA TYR A 230 -8.99 -5.38 9.08
C TYR A 230 -7.62 -4.84 9.55
N PRO A 231 -6.51 -5.20 8.88
CA PRO A 231 -5.17 -4.87 9.34
C PRO A 231 -4.91 -3.36 9.39
N ALA A 232 -4.00 -2.94 10.25
CA ALA A 232 -3.56 -1.55 10.23
C ALA A 232 -2.89 -1.23 8.89
N VAL A 233 -3.18 -0.08 8.30
CA VAL A 233 -2.47 0.38 7.10
C VAL A 233 -1.11 0.96 7.49
N PRO A 234 0.01 0.52 6.86
CA PRO A 234 1.33 1.06 7.13
C PRO A 234 1.36 2.56 6.83
N ARG A 235 2.10 3.30 7.67
CA ARG A 235 2.24 4.75 7.51
C ARG A 235 3.59 5.03 6.84
N PRO A 236 3.65 5.89 5.81
CA PRO A 236 4.91 6.38 5.29
C PRO A 236 5.74 6.93 6.45
N LYS A 237 6.94 6.38 6.66
CA LYS A 237 7.85 6.93 7.67
C LYS A 237 8.24 8.31 7.18
N ARG A 238 7.95 9.36 7.96
CA ARG A 238 8.46 10.69 7.65
C ARG A 238 9.99 10.58 7.54
N PRO A 239 10.60 11.01 6.42
CA PRO A 239 12.04 11.04 6.34
C PRO A 239 12.52 11.86 7.53
N LYS A 240 13.36 11.26 8.37
CA LYS A 240 14.04 12.04 9.40
C LYS A 240 14.79 13.13 8.65
N PRO A 241 14.66 14.42 9.02
CA PRO A 241 15.53 15.43 8.46
C PRO A 241 16.95 14.93 8.64
N GLN A 242 17.72 14.89 7.56
CA GLN A 242 19.14 14.56 7.63
C GLN A 242 19.74 15.51 8.64
N THR A 243 20.02 14.97 9.81
CA THR A 243 20.67 15.68 10.92
C THR A 243 22.16 15.59 10.67
N ASP A 244 22.58 15.84 9.43
CA ASP A 244 23.97 16.20 9.18
C ASP A 244 24.11 17.56 9.88
N SER A 245 24.79 17.55 11.03
CA SER A 245 25.00 18.79 11.76
C SER A 245 25.65 19.81 10.82
N PRO A 246 25.33 21.11 10.95
CA PRO A 246 26.00 22.15 10.17
C PRO A 246 27.53 22.04 10.22
N THR A 247 28.07 21.53 11.32
CA THR A 247 29.50 21.24 11.50
C THR A 247 30.04 20.10 10.63
N LEU A 248 29.27 19.02 10.40
CA LEU A 248 29.66 17.94 9.50
C LEU A 248 29.60 18.38 8.04
N LEU A 249 28.62 19.21 7.67
CA LEU A 249 28.53 19.80 6.35
C LEU A 249 29.68 20.77 6.08
N ALA A 250 30.00 21.66 7.03
CA ALA A 250 31.16 22.57 6.94
C ALA A 250 32.46 21.79 6.72
N ARG A 251 32.73 20.75 7.52
CA ARG A 251 33.93 19.91 7.35
C ARG A 251 34.01 19.21 5.99
N ARG A 252 32.87 18.82 5.41
CA ARG A 252 32.84 18.23 4.07
C ARG A 252 33.10 19.28 2.99
N ILE A 253 32.58 20.49 3.15
CA ILE A 253 32.85 21.64 2.28
C ILE A 253 34.34 21.98 2.32
N ASP A 254 34.94 22.11 3.51
CA ASP A 254 36.37 22.40 3.68
C ASP A 254 37.24 21.33 2.98
N ARG A 255 36.85 20.06 3.11
CA ARG A 255 37.56 18.94 2.47
C ARG A 255 37.40 18.93 0.94
N LEU A 256 36.25 19.37 0.44
CA LEU A 256 36.03 19.55 -1.00
C LEU A 256 36.82 20.73 -1.54
N GLU A 257 36.86 21.85 -0.81
CA GLU A 257 37.67 23.02 -1.18
C GLU A 257 39.15 22.66 -1.28
N LEU A 258 39.68 21.90 -0.30
CA LEU A 258 41.07 21.42 -0.34
C LEU A 258 41.34 20.53 -1.57
N ARG A 259 40.41 19.63 -1.91
CA ARG A 259 40.55 18.77 -3.10
C ARG A 259 40.51 19.57 -4.40
N VAL A 260 39.67 20.60 -4.48
CA VAL A 260 39.60 21.49 -5.64
C VAL A 260 40.90 22.28 -5.79
N LYS A 261 41.46 22.82 -4.70
CA LYS A 261 42.77 23.51 -4.73
C LYS A 261 43.89 22.61 -5.23
N LEU A 262 43.96 21.37 -4.74
CA LEU A 262 44.96 20.40 -5.20
C LEU A 262 44.81 20.05 -6.69
N LEU A 263 43.57 19.93 -7.19
CA LEU A 263 43.30 19.71 -8.61
C LEU A 263 43.69 20.93 -9.47
N GLU A 264 43.48 22.14 -8.95
CA GLU A 264 43.89 23.38 -9.64
C GLU A 264 45.43 23.52 -9.68
N GLU A 265 46.13 23.13 -8.63
CA GLU A 265 47.59 23.13 -8.54
C GLU A 265 48.22 22.07 -9.45
N GLU A 266 47.63 20.87 -9.52
CA GLU A 266 48.01 19.83 -10.47
C GLU A 266 47.88 20.33 -11.92
N ASN A 267 46.77 21.02 -12.24
CA ASN A 267 46.54 21.60 -13.57
C ASN A 267 47.49 22.76 -13.91
N LYS A 268 48.09 23.42 -12.90
CA LYS A 268 49.05 24.53 -13.06
C LYS A 268 50.52 24.08 -13.11
N GLY A 269 50.80 22.78 -13.05
CA GLY A 269 52.13 22.24 -13.35
C GLY A 269 52.85 21.53 -12.20
N GLY A 270 52.14 21.13 -11.13
CA GLY A 270 52.67 20.19 -10.13
C GLY A 270 52.31 20.56 -8.68
N ILE A 271 52.09 19.54 -7.85
CA ILE A 271 51.73 19.67 -6.43
C ILE A 271 53.01 19.83 -5.59
N ASP A 272 53.13 20.90 -4.82
CA ASP A 272 54.22 21.09 -3.87
C ASP A 272 53.93 20.34 -2.56
N LEU A 273 54.45 19.11 -2.47
CA LEU A 273 54.23 18.20 -1.34
C LEU A 273 54.89 18.66 -0.03
N ASN A 274 55.77 19.66 -0.06
CA ASN A 274 56.46 20.17 1.13
C ASN A 274 55.54 20.94 2.09
N GLN A 275 54.38 21.38 1.61
CA GLN A 275 53.38 22.13 2.39
C GLN A 275 52.51 21.22 3.27
N PHE A 276 52.56 19.91 3.04
CA PHE A 276 51.78 18.90 3.75
C PHE A 276 52.63 18.01 4.66
N ASP A 277 53.95 18.28 4.79
CA ASP A 277 54.84 17.53 5.67
C ASP A 277 54.69 18.03 7.13
N PRO A 278 54.21 17.19 8.07
CA PRO A 278 54.04 17.58 9.48
C PRO A 278 55.34 17.92 10.22
N LYS A 279 56.52 17.81 9.56
CA LYS A 279 57.83 18.16 10.13
C LYS A 279 58.36 19.54 9.74
N ASN A 280 57.62 20.34 8.97
CA ASN A 280 58.06 21.68 8.57
C ASN A 280 57.49 22.77 9.52
N PRO A 281 58.30 23.42 10.37
CA PRO A 281 57.81 24.31 11.42
C PRO A 281 57.56 25.76 10.95
N GLN A 282 57.29 25.99 9.66
CA GLN A 282 56.96 27.31 9.13
C GLN A 282 55.54 27.33 8.54
N ALA A 283 54.56 27.32 9.42
CA ALA A 283 53.19 27.72 9.13
C ALA A 283 52.55 28.25 10.42
N GLU A 284 52.97 29.45 10.84
CA GLU A 284 52.11 30.37 11.61
C GLU A 284 51.45 31.35 10.63
#